data_AF-A0A432SMK9-F1
#
_entry.id   AF-A0A432SMK9-F1
#
_cell.length_a   1.000
_cell.length_b   1.000
_cell.length_c   1.000
_cell.angle_alpha   90.00
_cell.angle_beta   90.00
_cell.angle_gamma   90.00
#
_symmetry.space_group_name_H-M   'P 1'
#
loop_
_entity.id
_entity.type
_entity.pdbx_description
1 polymer ?
#
loop_
_entity_poly.entity_id
_entity_poly.type
_entity_poly.pdbx_seq_one_letter_code
_entity_poly.pdbx_strand_id
1 'polypeptide(L)'
;MRLFLVSILLISSLIADSVDMIDFESDLFSKDNHHLKKVVISLHLEGKNLQENSYALQDSLNILISSYYLEDLLTSQGKEQFKKDFINYLSNRYKVQINNIYIIKLTRIKGIDDIDELIQRLKSEGFLKNKQDIKKVFDNIQ
;
A
#
# COMPACT_ATOMS: atom_id res chain seq x y z
N MET A 1 8.58 -25.76 42.55
CA MET A 1 7.99 -26.26 41.27
C MET A 1 6.83 -25.42 40.75
N ARG A 2 5.78 -25.11 41.54
CA ARG A 2 4.63 -24.33 41.05
C ARG A 2 5.00 -22.95 40.46
N LEU A 3 5.91 -22.22 41.10
CA LEU A 3 6.38 -20.90 40.60
C LEU A 3 7.21 -21.01 39.30
N PHE A 4 7.94 -22.11 39.13
CA PHE A 4 8.78 -22.34 37.95
C PHE A 4 7.93 -22.66 36.70
N LEU A 5 6.83 -23.40 36.88
CA LEU A 5 5.86 -23.69 35.81
C LEU A 5 5.13 -22.43 35.32
N VAL A 6 4.75 -21.53 36.23
CA VAL A 6 4.14 -20.23 35.86
C VAL A 6 5.13 -19.36 35.09
N SER A 7 6.42 -19.37 35.51
CA SER A 7 7.45 -18.64 34.79
C SER A 7 7.66 -19.16 33.37
N ILE A 8 7.64 -20.48 33.16
CA ILE A 8 7.78 -21.09 31.82
C ILE A 8 6.59 -20.74 30.91
N LEU A 9 5.37 -20.72 31.45
CA LEU A 9 4.14 -20.44 30.67
C LEU A 9 4.03 -18.96 30.22
N LEU A 10 4.63 -18.04 30.98
CA LEU A 10 4.63 -16.61 30.64
C LEU A 10 5.60 -16.30 29.49
N ILE A 11 6.73 -17.02 29.39
CA ILE A 11 7.76 -16.78 28.37
C ILE A 11 7.28 -17.18 26.97
N SER A 12 6.42 -18.21 26.85
CA SER A 12 5.87 -18.62 25.55
C SER A 12 4.94 -17.57 24.91
N SER A 13 4.40 -16.62 25.69
CA SER A 13 3.51 -15.56 25.19
C SER A 13 4.24 -14.34 24.59
N LEU A 14 5.57 -14.35 24.59
CA LEU A 14 6.41 -13.23 24.20
C LEU A 14 7.12 -13.43 22.85
N ILE A 15 6.79 -14.48 22.09
CA ILE A 15 7.35 -14.67 20.75
C ILE A 15 6.80 -13.55 19.87
N ALA A 16 7.71 -12.67 19.43
CA ALA A 16 7.43 -11.70 18.38
C ALA A 16 7.38 -12.45 17.05
N ASP A 17 6.25 -12.33 16.37
CA ASP A 17 5.95 -12.86 15.05
C ASP A 17 6.05 -11.72 14.03
N SER A 18 6.33 -12.05 12.78
CA SER A 18 6.39 -11.08 11.70
C SER A 18 5.67 -11.55 10.45
N VAL A 19 5.12 -10.58 9.71
CA VAL A 19 4.37 -10.81 8.46
C VAL A 19 4.79 -9.78 7.44
N ASP A 20 5.11 -10.27 6.24
CA ASP A 20 5.29 -9.43 5.06
C ASP A 20 3.97 -9.32 4.29
N MET A 21 3.58 -8.09 3.97
CA MET A 21 2.51 -7.78 3.03
C MET A 21 3.17 -7.21 1.77
N ILE A 22 3.33 -8.05 0.76
CA ILE A 22 4.14 -7.74 -0.42
C ILE A 22 3.26 -7.25 -1.57
N ASP A 23 3.66 -6.15 -2.18
CA ASP A 23 3.12 -5.61 -3.42
C ASP A 23 1.58 -5.43 -3.39
N PHE A 24 1.06 -4.93 -2.29
CA PHE A 24 -0.34 -4.58 -2.16
C PHE A 24 -0.67 -3.40 -3.08
N GLU A 25 -1.63 -3.59 -3.99
CA GLU A 25 -2.09 -2.57 -4.92
C GLU A 25 -3.36 -1.87 -4.42
N SER A 26 -3.41 -0.54 -4.56
CA SER A 26 -4.65 0.23 -4.35
C SER A 26 -4.66 1.49 -5.21
N ASP A 27 -5.85 2.04 -5.42
CA ASP A 27 -6.07 3.28 -6.15
C ASP A 27 -6.33 4.41 -5.15
N LEU A 28 -5.47 5.43 -5.14
CA LEU A 28 -5.54 6.56 -4.22
C LEU A 28 -5.89 7.85 -4.93
N PHE A 29 -6.69 8.68 -4.28
CA PHE A 29 -6.94 10.04 -4.78
C PHE A 29 -5.66 10.88 -4.68
N SER A 30 -5.39 11.64 -5.74
CA SER A 30 -4.40 12.72 -5.75
C SER A 30 -5.06 14.04 -5.41
N LYS A 31 -4.45 14.82 -4.51
CA LYS A 31 -4.92 16.18 -4.15
C LYS A 31 -4.86 17.15 -5.33
N ASP A 32 -3.90 16.96 -6.24
CA ASP A 32 -3.63 17.92 -7.31
C ASP A 32 -4.72 17.90 -8.39
N ASN A 33 -5.27 16.73 -8.70
CA ASN A 33 -6.19 16.56 -9.83
C ASN A 33 -7.42 15.70 -9.54
N HIS A 34 -7.59 15.22 -8.29
CA HIS A 34 -8.69 14.36 -7.86
C HIS A 34 -8.85 13.07 -8.69
N HIS A 35 -7.84 12.70 -9.47
CA HIS A 35 -7.80 11.43 -10.19
C HIS A 35 -7.24 10.33 -9.29
N LEU A 36 -7.74 9.12 -9.51
CA LEU A 36 -7.21 7.93 -8.88
C LEU A 36 -5.85 7.59 -9.49
N LYS A 37 -4.88 7.33 -8.63
CA LYS A 37 -3.53 6.90 -8.98
C LYS A 37 -3.25 5.56 -8.33
N LYS A 38 -2.87 4.59 -9.16
CA LYS A 38 -2.52 3.25 -8.70
C LYS A 38 -1.18 3.30 -7.96
N VAL A 39 -1.16 2.72 -6.76
CA VAL A 39 0.02 2.60 -5.91
C VAL A 39 0.28 1.14 -5.57
N VAL A 40 1.56 0.82 -5.35
CA VAL A 40 2.02 -0.41 -4.74
C VAL A 40 2.67 -0.07 -3.42
N ILE A 41 2.25 -0.74 -2.36
CA ILE A 41 2.86 -0.67 -1.04
C ILE A 41 3.27 -2.05 -0.57
N SER A 42 4.46 -2.16 0.02
CA SER A 42 4.91 -3.37 0.71
C SER A 42 5.25 -3.02 2.14
N LEU A 43 4.74 -3.81 3.09
CA LEU A 43 4.92 -3.60 4.52
C LEU A 43 5.57 -4.83 5.17
N HIS A 44 6.46 -4.59 6.13
CA HIS A 44 6.90 -5.60 7.10
C HIS A 44 6.31 -5.24 8.46
N LEU A 45 5.61 -6.19 9.06
CA LEU A 45 4.92 -6.04 10.33
C LEU A 45 5.60 -6.92 11.38
N GLU A 46 5.82 -6.38 12.58
CA GLU A 46 6.29 -7.14 13.74
C GLU A 46 5.27 -7.01 14.87
N GLY A 47 4.93 -8.10 15.55
CA GLY A 47 3.88 -8.12 16.56
C GLY A 47 3.67 -9.49 17.17
N LYS A 48 2.45 -9.78 17.64
CA LYS A 48 2.10 -11.09 18.22
C LYS A 48 0.97 -11.75 17.43
N ASN A 49 1.10 -13.05 17.17
CA ASN A 49 0.12 -13.86 16.46
C ASN A 49 -0.32 -13.22 15.12
N LEU A 50 0.63 -12.66 14.38
CA LEU A 50 0.32 -11.91 13.15
C LEU A 50 -0.10 -12.85 12.02
N GLN A 51 0.56 -14.00 11.91
CA GLN A 51 0.24 -15.02 10.90
C GLN A 51 -1.21 -15.52 11.05
N GLU A 52 -1.65 -15.77 12.29
CA GLU A 52 -3.02 -16.20 12.60
C GLU A 52 -4.07 -15.14 12.26
N ASN A 53 -3.67 -13.87 12.22
CA ASN A 53 -4.54 -12.72 11.96
C ASN A 53 -4.32 -12.11 10.57
N SER A 54 -3.71 -12.85 9.64
CA SER A 54 -3.36 -12.37 8.28
C SER A 54 -4.52 -11.73 7.53
N TYR A 55 -5.74 -12.25 7.64
CA TYR A 55 -6.94 -11.63 7.04
C TYR A 55 -7.29 -10.27 7.65
N ALA A 56 -7.17 -10.12 8.97
CA ALA A 56 -7.39 -8.84 9.65
C ALA A 56 -6.34 -7.80 9.25
N LEU A 57 -5.08 -8.23 9.05
CA LEU A 57 -4.01 -7.37 8.53
C LEU A 57 -4.34 -6.88 7.12
N GLN A 58 -4.75 -7.79 6.23
CA GLN A 58 -5.15 -7.45 4.85
C GLN A 58 -6.35 -6.51 4.79
N ASP A 59 -7.40 -6.78 5.56
CA ASP A 59 -8.58 -5.91 5.64
C ASP A 59 -8.21 -4.51 6.15
N SER A 60 -7.42 -4.43 7.21
CA SER A 60 -6.96 -3.16 7.78
C SER A 60 -6.16 -2.34 6.77
N LEU A 61 -5.29 -2.99 5.99
CA LEU A 61 -4.55 -2.33 4.91
C LEU A 61 -5.48 -1.81 3.83
N ASN A 62 -6.42 -2.62 3.34
CA ASN A 62 -7.41 -2.22 2.33
C ASN A 62 -8.20 -0.96 2.75
N ILE A 63 -8.68 -0.95 4.00
CA ILE A 63 -9.51 0.15 4.51
C ILE A 63 -8.68 1.43 4.66
N LEU A 64 -7.51 1.31 5.32
CA LEU A 64 -6.74 2.49 5.69
C LEU A 64 -5.99 3.10 4.53
N ILE A 65 -5.37 2.30 3.65
CA ILE A 65 -4.61 2.87 2.54
C ILE A 65 -5.51 3.77 1.67
N SER A 66 -6.75 3.35 1.45
CA SER A 66 -7.76 4.02 0.64
C SER A 66 -8.29 5.32 1.27
N SER A 67 -8.10 5.52 2.58
CA SER A 67 -8.48 6.76 3.26
C SER A 67 -7.44 7.87 3.16
N TYR A 68 -6.26 7.57 2.60
CA TYR A 68 -5.17 8.52 2.45
C TYR A 68 -5.12 9.09 1.03
N TYR A 69 -4.77 10.37 0.94
CA TYR A 69 -4.31 10.93 -0.32
C TYR A 69 -2.90 10.43 -0.62
N LEU A 70 -2.62 10.25 -1.91
CA LEU A 70 -1.30 9.86 -2.40
C LEU A 70 -0.20 10.78 -1.86
N GLU A 71 -0.39 12.09 -1.93
CA GLU A 71 0.61 13.09 -1.56
C GLU A 71 0.96 13.00 -0.07
N ASP A 72 -0.01 12.67 0.79
CA ASP A 72 0.22 12.53 2.22
C ASP A 72 1.15 11.35 2.51
N LEU A 73 0.91 10.19 1.88
CA LEU A 73 1.77 9.00 2.02
C LEU A 73 3.18 9.19 1.48
N LEU A 74 3.41 10.18 0.60
CA LEU A 74 4.75 10.49 0.10
C LEU A 74 5.58 11.30 1.11
N THR A 75 4.96 11.94 2.11
CA THR A 75 5.67 12.70 3.16
C THR A 75 6.12 11.82 4.33
N SER A 76 7.11 12.27 5.10
CA SER A 76 7.48 11.58 6.35
C SER A 76 6.34 11.58 7.37
N GLN A 77 5.67 12.73 7.52
CA GLN A 77 4.58 12.88 8.48
C GLN A 77 3.39 11.97 8.14
N GLY A 78 2.98 11.91 6.88
CA GLY A 78 1.87 11.04 6.48
C GLY A 78 2.19 9.56 6.57
N LYS A 79 3.45 9.15 6.33
CA LYS A 79 3.89 7.76 6.59
C LYS A 79 3.80 7.38 8.05
N GLU A 80 4.28 8.23 8.95
CA GLU A 80 4.21 7.97 10.39
C GLU A 80 2.76 7.98 10.89
N GLN A 81 1.93 8.88 10.37
CA GLN A 81 0.50 8.91 10.67
C GLN A 81 -0.20 7.63 10.18
N PHE A 82 0.10 7.17 8.96
CA PHE A 82 -0.42 5.92 8.41
C PHE A 82 -0.08 4.72 9.30
N LYS A 83 1.19 4.58 9.70
CA LYS A 83 1.61 3.49 10.60
C LYS A 83 0.84 3.53 11.92
N LYS A 84 0.69 4.72 12.52
CA LYS A 84 -0.04 4.90 13.78
C LYS A 84 -1.52 4.52 13.63
N ASP A 85 -2.17 4.96 12.56
CA ASP A 85 -3.58 4.65 12.30
C ASP A 85 -3.78 3.16 12.03
N PHE A 86 -2.83 2.52 11.35
CA PHE A 86 -2.81 1.08 11.13
C PHE A 86 -2.74 0.28 12.43
N ILE A 87 -1.81 0.63 13.31
CA ILE A 87 -1.68 0.01 14.64
C ILE A 87 -2.98 0.23 15.44
N ASN A 88 -3.50 1.45 15.46
CA ASN A 88 -4.70 1.79 16.21
C ASN A 88 -5.94 1.05 15.69
N TYR A 89 -6.11 0.97 14.37
CA TYR A 89 -7.25 0.30 13.75
C TYR A 89 -7.26 -1.19 14.10
N LEU A 90 -6.13 -1.88 13.93
CA LEU A 90 -5.98 -3.30 14.27
C LEU A 90 -6.22 -3.56 15.76
N SER A 91 -5.63 -2.74 16.63
CA SER A 91 -5.79 -2.87 18.07
C SER A 91 -7.25 -2.65 18.50
N ASN A 92 -7.92 -1.65 17.94
CA ASN A 92 -9.29 -1.32 18.31
C ASN A 92 -10.30 -2.33 17.76
N ARG A 93 -10.19 -2.67 16.47
CA ARG A 93 -11.16 -3.48 15.73
C ARG A 93 -10.96 -4.98 15.93
N TYR A 94 -9.71 -5.44 15.83
CA TYR A 94 -9.37 -6.85 15.78
C TYR A 94 -8.63 -7.35 17.03
N LYS A 95 -8.28 -6.46 17.96
CA LYS A 95 -7.48 -6.77 19.17
C LYS A 95 -6.10 -7.34 18.83
N VAL A 96 -5.58 -7.03 17.63
CA VAL A 96 -4.25 -7.44 17.18
C VAL A 96 -3.23 -6.40 17.61
N GLN A 97 -2.14 -6.86 18.22
CA GLN A 97 -1.05 -5.99 18.68
C GLN A 97 0.11 -6.02 17.69
N ILE A 98 0.40 -4.85 17.12
CA ILE A 98 1.54 -4.59 16.25
C ILE A 98 2.53 -3.75 17.05
N ASN A 99 3.79 -4.17 17.08
CA ASN A 99 4.88 -3.45 17.70
C ASN A 99 5.48 -2.43 16.72
N ASN A 100 5.79 -2.89 15.51
CA ASN A 100 6.43 -2.08 14.48
C ASN A 100 5.80 -2.31 13.10
N ILE A 101 5.82 -1.26 12.28
CA ILE A 101 5.47 -1.31 10.86
C ILE A 101 6.59 -0.64 10.07
N TYR A 102 7.15 -1.36 9.12
CA TYR A 102 8.13 -0.86 8.18
C TYR A 102 7.51 -0.77 6.79
N ILE A 103 7.58 0.41 6.17
CA ILE A 103 7.21 0.58 4.77
C ILE A 103 8.44 0.20 3.95
N ILE A 104 8.41 -0.98 3.35
CA ILE A 104 9.52 -1.53 2.55
C ILE A 104 9.49 -0.93 1.14
N LYS A 105 8.29 -0.72 0.59
CA LYS A 105 8.08 -0.14 -0.74
C LYS A 105 6.84 0.75 -0.71
N LEU A 106 6.93 1.90 -1.35
CA LEU A 106 5.78 2.73 -1.70
C LEU A 106 6.08 3.39 -3.04
N THR A 107 5.43 2.92 -4.09
CA THR A 107 5.66 3.38 -5.45
C THR A 107 4.35 3.58 -6.18
N ARG A 108 4.26 4.62 -6.99
CA ARG A 108 3.17 4.76 -7.95
C ARG A 108 3.40 3.78 -9.09
N ILE A 109 2.38 3.03 -9.48
CA ILE A 109 2.42 2.35 -10.76
C ILE A 109 2.28 3.47 -11.79
N LYS A 110 3.37 3.72 -12.54
CA LYS A 110 3.29 4.55 -13.73
C LYS A 110 2.48 3.78 -14.78
N GLY A 111 1.17 3.87 -14.68
CA GLY A 111 0.30 3.67 -15.82
C GLY A 111 0.61 4.73 -16.87
N ILE A 112 0.25 4.45 -18.11
CA ILE A 112 0.12 5.49 -19.14
C ILE A 112 -1.17 6.27 -18.80
N ASP A 113 -1.14 7.00 -17.69
CA ASP A 113 -2.27 7.85 -17.29
C ASP A 113 -2.24 9.18 -18.02
N ASP A 114 -1.04 9.55 -18.47
CA ASP A 114 -0.79 10.76 -19.22
C ASP A 114 -0.76 10.38 -20.70
N ILE A 115 -1.93 10.47 -21.35
CA ILE A 115 -2.04 10.36 -22.81
C ILE A 115 -1.00 11.27 -23.47
N ASP A 116 -0.64 12.41 -22.87
CA ASP A 116 0.39 13.28 -23.40
C ASP A 116 1.80 12.67 -23.27
N GLU A 117 2.11 11.92 -22.21
CA GLU A 117 3.36 11.15 -22.10
C GLU A 117 3.39 9.99 -23.12
N LEU A 118 2.26 9.31 -23.36
CA LEU A 118 2.14 8.32 -24.44
C LEU A 118 2.39 8.95 -25.80
N ILE A 119 1.71 10.06 -26.08
CA ILE A 119 1.83 10.79 -27.33
C ILE A 119 3.27 11.29 -27.51
N GLN A 120 3.92 11.76 -26.45
CA GLN A 120 5.33 12.16 -26.50
C GLN A 120 6.25 10.98 -26.80
N ARG A 121 6.06 9.83 -26.15
CA ARG A 121 6.85 8.61 -26.42
C ARG A 121 6.66 8.12 -27.86
N LEU A 122 5.41 8.03 -28.31
CA LEU A 122 5.07 7.66 -29.68
C LEU A 122 5.60 8.65 -30.73
N LYS A 123 5.65 9.95 -30.40
CA LYS A 123 6.34 10.95 -31.24
C LYS A 123 7.85 10.74 -31.26
N SER A 124 8.48 10.49 -30.11
CA SER A 124 9.93 10.31 -30.00
C SER A 124 10.43 9.03 -30.69
N GLU A 125 9.60 7.99 -30.72
CA GLU A 125 9.87 6.73 -31.41
C GLU A 125 9.47 6.78 -32.90
N GLY A 126 8.93 7.91 -33.38
CA GLY A 126 8.63 8.15 -34.79
C GLY A 126 7.31 7.56 -35.31
N PHE A 127 6.48 6.99 -34.42
CA PHE A 127 5.19 6.41 -34.77
C PHE A 127 4.11 7.47 -35.09
N LEU A 128 4.26 8.70 -34.59
CA LEU A 128 3.31 9.80 -34.83
C LEU A 128 4.03 11.03 -35.40
N LYS A 129 3.83 11.32 -36.69
CA LYS A 129 4.39 12.51 -37.33
C LYS A 129 3.47 13.73 -37.25
N ASN A 130 2.15 13.52 -37.23
CA ASN A 130 1.15 14.60 -37.08
C ASN A 130 -0.05 14.20 -36.20
N LYS A 131 -0.71 15.19 -35.59
CA LYS A 131 -1.88 15.01 -34.68
C LYS A 131 -3.07 14.28 -35.36
N GLN A 132 -3.09 14.21 -36.69
CA GLN A 132 -4.11 13.55 -37.51
C GLN A 132 -3.97 12.02 -37.58
N ASP A 133 -2.79 11.45 -37.27
CA ASP A 133 -2.55 10.00 -37.32
C ASP A 133 -3.22 9.27 -36.14
N ILE A 134 -3.36 9.96 -35.00
CA ILE A 134 -4.03 9.42 -33.80
C ILE A 134 -5.51 9.15 -34.08
N LYS A 135 -6.19 10.05 -34.81
CA LYS A 135 -7.62 9.92 -35.12
C LYS A 135 -7.92 8.69 -35.98
N LYS A 136 -7.04 8.38 -36.96
CA LYS A 136 -7.15 7.20 -37.82
C LYS A 136 -6.98 5.88 -37.07
N VAL A 137 -6.18 5.86 -35.99
CA VAL A 137 -6.00 4.66 -35.16
C VAL A 137 -7.27 4.36 -34.37
N PHE A 138 -7.92 5.39 -33.80
CA PHE A 138 -9.18 5.23 -33.07
C PHE A 138 -10.38 4.95 -34.00
N ASP A 139 -10.41 5.54 -35.18
CA ASP A 139 -11.47 5.31 -36.18
C ASP A 139 -11.42 3.86 -36.76
N ASN A 140 -10.27 3.17 -36.69
CA ASN A 140 -10.10 1.78 -37.12
C ASN A 140 -10.37 0.73 -36.02
N ILE A 141 -10.73 1.16 -34.81
CA ILE A 141 -11.06 0.29 -33.67
C ILE A 141 -12.60 0.20 -33.45
N GLN A 142 -13.40 0.92 -34.26
CA GLN A 142 -14.85 0.68 -34.41
C GLN A 142 -15.14 -0.39 -35.46
#